data_AF-A0A8B8PD84-F1
#
_entry.id   AF-A0A8B8PD84-F1
#
_cell.length_a   1.000
_cell.length_b   1.000
_cell.length_c   1.000
_cell.angle_alpha   90.00
_cell.angle_beta   90.00
_cell.angle_gamma   90.00
#
_symmetry.space_group_name_H-M   'P 1'
#
loop_
_entity.id
_entity.type
_entity.pdbx_description
1 polymer ?
#
loop_
_entity_poly.entity_id
_entity_poly.type
_entity_poly.pdbx_seq_one_letter_code
_entity_poly.pdbx_strand_id
1 'polypeptide(L)'
;MKNVLHSAVRDGSAFVSILDIVNMRQDQLDEPRFVVKFCDMLFRVYADNKMFRDAVEVFDYMESSGFDIDERSCMVFLLALKRFSTLENCLGFFRRMIKSDLVTVYSLTVMVDLLCKKDMVEDSRKLVDELVSKGIKPNVFTYNTWINSYVKRKDDDAIDEILRLMEKDQVGYNVVTFTLLIDWYASSKKTKDAETMFEEMHKKGIQGDVFVYNSIIDLNCKVGNMKRAFTLFDEMTEKGLLPSVQTYGALINGVCKVGQMEAADKLITEMQRNGIELNLVIYNTLIDGFCRNEMVDEAREVLVIMKNKGIEADEFTFNTIASGLCKLNRLEEAKQVLFAMEENGLMPNLVNFTTLIDIYCKEGNLVEARRIFQEMNEKGHTPNIVTYNALIDGHIKKGKLAEPKKLRDEMMNRGMKPDKYTYTSLIHGECIYGKIEEALKLFREMSERGLPKSLVTYTAIISGLAKAGRSDEAFALYDEMTEAGLKPEDSLYSLLVGSLH
;
A
#
# COMPACT_ATOMS: atom_id res chain seq x y z
N MET A 1 -18.61 1.32 -49.04
CA MET A 1 -19.46 2.36 -48.42
C MET A 1 -18.85 2.90 -47.12
N LYS A 2 -18.56 2.09 -46.09
CA LYS A 2 -17.91 2.53 -44.85
C LYS A 2 -16.62 3.38 -45.06
N ASN A 3 -15.72 2.94 -45.93
CA ASN A 3 -14.48 3.70 -46.23
C ASN A 3 -14.74 5.06 -46.92
N VAL A 4 -15.79 5.14 -47.74
CA VAL A 4 -16.21 6.39 -48.40
C VAL A 4 -16.77 7.36 -47.36
N LEU A 5 -17.58 6.86 -46.42
CA LEU A 5 -18.09 7.66 -45.29
C LEU A 5 -16.97 8.14 -44.38
N HIS A 6 -15.96 7.31 -44.06
CA HIS A 6 -14.80 7.77 -43.30
C HIS A 6 -14.00 8.86 -44.01
N SER A 7 -13.82 8.79 -45.34
CA SER A 7 -13.17 9.86 -46.11
C SER A 7 -14.00 11.14 -46.07
N ALA A 8 -15.29 11.05 -46.35
CA ALA A 8 -16.20 12.20 -46.37
C ALA A 8 -16.29 12.93 -45.01
N VAL A 9 -16.26 12.18 -43.90
CA VAL A 9 -16.25 12.73 -42.53
C VAL A 9 -14.90 13.40 -42.21
N ARG A 10 -13.78 12.86 -42.70
CA ARG A 10 -12.44 13.44 -42.49
C ARG A 10 -12.17 14.69 -43.33
N ASP A 11 -12.73 14.74 -44.54
CA ASP A 11 -12.54 15.84 -45.48
C ASP A 11 -13.44 17.06 -45.17
N GLY A 12 -14.31 16.98 -44.14
CA GLY A 12 -15.19 18.06 -43.72
C GLY A 12 -16.26 18.47 -44.74
N SER A 13 -16.36 17.75 -45.87
CA SER A 13 -17.16 18.10 -47.05
C SER A 13 -18.56 17.46 -47.08
N ALA A 14 -18.93 16.69 -46.06
CA ALA A 14 -20.26 16.10 -45.93
C ALA A 14 -20.95 16.57 -44.65
N PHE A 15 -21.16 17.89 -44.52
CA PHE A 15 -22.13 18.44 -43.57
C PHE A 15 -23.47 18.59 -44.27
N VAL A 16 -24.20 17.47 -44.32
CA VAL A 16 -25.59 17.43 -44.73
C VAL A 16 -26.32 16.81 -43.55
N SER A 17 -27.30 17.54 -42.98
CA SER A 17 -28.09 17.09 -41.83
C SER A 17 -28.57 15.66 -42.07
N ILE A 18 -28.69 14.83 -41.03
CA ILE A 18 -29.26 13.48 -41.14
C ILE A 18 -30.60 13.53 -41.88
N LEU A 19 -31.40 14.58 -41.62
CA LEU A 19 -32.64 14.88 -42.33
C LEU A 19 -32.42 15.08 -43.83
N ASP A 20 -31.38 15.78 -44.25
CA ASP A 20 -31.13 16.07 -45.67
C ASP A 20 -30.64 14.82 -46.43
N ILE A 21 -29.77 13.97 -45.84
CA ILE A 21 -29.32 12.72 -46.49
C ILE A 21 -30.45 11.70 -46.59
N VAL A 22 -31.26 11.59 -45.52
CA VAL A 22 -32.41 10.69 -45.47
C VAL A 22 -33.52 11.21 -46.39
N ASN A 23 -33.86 12.50 -46.35
CA ASN A 23 -34.89 13.10 -47.21
C ASN A 23 -34.50 13.08 -48.68
N MET A 24 -33.22 13.33 -49.04
CA MET A 24 -32.75 13.21 -50.43
C MET A 24 -32.85 11.78 -51.00
N ARG A 25 -32.97 10.76 -50.13
CA ARG A 25 -32.98 9.35 -50.52
C ARG A 25 -34.29 8.62 -50.27
N GLN A 26 -35.20 9.20 -49.47
CA GLN A 26 -36.55 8.69 -49.27
C GLN A 26 -37.35 8.66 -50.59
N ASP A 27 -37.08 9.63 -51.48
CA ASP A 27 -37.70 9.69 -52.81
C ASP A 27 -37.15 8.63 -53.80
N GLN A 28 -36.10 7.87 -53.45
CA GLN A 28 -35.43 6.92 -54.36
C GLN A 28 -35.24 5.48 -53.81
N LEU A 29 -35.59 5.18 -52.56
CA LEU A 29 -35.29 3.89 -51.94
C LEU A 29 -36.52 3.31 -51.21
N ASP A 30 -37.23 2.41 -51.90
CA ASP A 30 -38.36 1.62 -51.38
C ASP A 30 -37.97 0.51 -50.39
N GLU A 31 -36.73 0.49 -49.86
CA GLU A 31 -36.28 -0.54 -48.92
C GLU A 31 -35.91 0.03 -47.54
N PRO A 32 -36.81 -0.09 -46.53
CA PRO A 32 -36.54 0.26 -45.14
C PRO A 32 -35.25 -0.36 -44.58
N ARG A 33 -34.89 -1.56 -45.06
CA ARG A 33 -33.66 -2.28 -44.66
C ARG A 33 -32.37 -1.54 -45.02
N PHE A 34 -32.36 -0.77 -46.11
CA PHE A 34 -31.17 -0.01 -46.50
C PHE A 34 -30.95 1.16 -45.54
N VAL A 35 -32.01 1.88 -45.20
CA VAL A 35 -31.95 3.04 -44.28
C VAL A 35 -31.44 2.63 -42.90
N VAL A 36 -31.95 1.53 -42.34
CA VAL A 36 -31.49 0.99 -41.05
C VAL A 36 -29.99 0.69 -41.07
N LYS A 37 -29.51 -0.03 -42.10
CA LYS A 37 -28.07 -0.36 -42.23
C LYS A 37 -27.20 0.88 -42.45
N PHE A 38 -27.73 1.88 -43.15
CA PHE A 38 -27.03 3.12 -43.41
C PHE A 38 -26.89 3.96 -42.13
N CYS A 39 -27.98 4.13 -41.36
CA CYS A 39 -27.96 4.81 -40.08
C CYS A 39 -27.04 4.11 -39.07
N ASP A 40 -27.09 2.79 -38.97
CA ASP A 40 -26.19 2.02 -38.10
C ASP A 40 -24.70 2.18 -38.51
N MET A 41 -24.41 2.22 -39.82
CA MET A 41 -23.06 2.48 -40.32
C MET A 41 -22.61 3.90 -40.00
N LEU A 42 -23.47 4.91 -40.20
CA LEU A 42 -23.19 6.30 -39.85
C LEU A 42 -22.92 6.47 -38.36
N PHE A 43 -23.76 5.87 -37.51
CA PHE A 43 -23.61 5.90 -36.06
C PHE A 43 -22.22 5.42 -35.64
N ARG A 44 -21.76 4.29 -36.19
CA ARG A 44 -20.41 3.75 -35.93
C ARG A 44 -19.29 4.63 -36.50
N VAL A 45 -19.47 5.20 -37.69
CA VAL A 45 -18.46 6.10 -38.30
C VAL A 45 -18.31 7.38 -37.48
N TYR A 46 -19.40 7.96 -36.98
CA TYR A 46 -19.35 9.13 -36.09
C TYR A 46 -18.72 8.79 -34.74
N ALA A 47 -19.02 7.62 -34.17
CA ALA A 47 -18.35 7.11 -32.97
C ALA A 47 -16.82 7.06 -33.15
N ASP A 48 -16.35 6.45 -34.24
CA ASP A 48 -14.92 6.26 -34.55
C ASP A 48 -14.19 7.60 -34.76
N ASN A 49 -14.88 8.60 -35.31
CA ASN A 49 -14.33 9.94 -35.54
C ASN A 49 -14.56 10.92 -34.37
N LYS A 50 -15.04 10.44 -33.21
CA LYS A 50 -15.30 11.25 -31.99
C LYS A 50 -16.37 12.34 -32.18
N MET A 51 -17.22 12.18 -33.18
CA MET A 51 -18.38 13.04 -33.44
C MET A 51 -19.57 12.58 -32.59
N PHE A 52 -19.45 12.71 -31.27
CA PHE A 52 -20.40 12.11 -30.33
C PHE A 52 -21.80 12.73 -30.42
N ARG A 53 -21.90 14.02 -30.70
CA ARG A 53 -23.19 14.71 -30.86
C ARG A 53 -23.94 14.16 -32.08
N ASP A 54 -23.27 14.11 -33.23
CA ASP A 54 -23.86 13.62 -34.48
C ASP A 54 -24.26 12.14 -34.38
N ALA A 55 -23.44 11.33 -33.71
CA ALA A 55 -23.80 9.94 -33.39
C ALA A 55 -25.07 9.84 -32.53
N VAL A 56 -25.22 10.70 -31.51
CA VAL A 56 -26.43 10.74 -30.68
C VAL A 56 -27.65 11.19 -31.50
N GLU A 57 -27.50 12.14 -32.41
CA GLU A 57 -28.57 12.56 -33.33
C GLU A 57 -29.00 11.41 -34.26
N VAL A 58 -28.07 10.58 -34.75
CA VAL A 58 -28.40 9.36 -35.52
C VAL A 58 -29.17 8.36 -34.65
N PHE A 59 -28.76 8.16 -33.40
CA PHE A 59 -29.46 7.28 -32.46
C PHE A 59 -30.90 7.74 -32.22
N ASP A 60 -31.11 9.03 -31.94
CA ASP A 60 -32.44 9.60 -31.67
C ASP A 60 -33.34 9.53 -32.91
N TYR A 61 -32.77 9.71 -34.11
CA TYR A 61 -33.50 9.51 -35.37
C TYR A 61 -33.93 8.04 -35.55
N MET A 62 -33.05 7.08 -35.29
CA MET A 62 -33.38 5.65 -35.38
C MET A 62 -34.47 5.25 -34.38
N GLU A 63 -34.39 5.74 -33.14
CA GLU A 63 -35.37 5.47 -32.09
C GLU A 63 -36.76 6.08 -32.43
N SER A 64 -36.80 7.36 -32.81
CA SER A 64 -38.05 8.05 -33.17
C SER A 64 -38.71 7.50 -34.45
N SER A 65 -37.91 6.92 -35.36
CA SER A 65 -38.40 6.27 -36.58
C SER A 65 -38.81 4.80 -36.37
N GLY A 66 -38.64 4.25 -35.15
CA GLY A 66 -38.96 2.85 -34.85
C GLY A 66 -38.05 1.84 -35.56
N PHE A 67 -36.81 2.23 -35.89
CA PHE A 67 -35.83 1.34 -36.48
C PHE A 67 -35.13 0.50 -35.42
N ASP A 68 -34.86 -0.77 -35.74
CA ASP A 68 -34.05 -1.64 -34.90
C ASP A 68 -32.62 -1.08 -34.77
N ILE A 69 -32.18 -0.88 -33.53
CA ILE A 69 -30.83 -0.42 -33.20
C ILE A 69 -29.99 -1.62 -32.74
N ASP A 70 -28.83 -1.83 -33.36
CA ASP A 70 -27.92 -2.92 -32.97
C ASP A 70 -27.24 -2.61 -31.62
N GLU A 71 -27.49 -3.45 -30.62
CA GLU A 71 -26.85 -3.40 -29.30
C GLU A 71 -25.32 -3.33 -29.38
N ARG A 72 -24.70 -3.99 -30.37
CA ARG A 72 -23.24 -3.96 -30.56
C ARG A 72 -22.76 -2.59 -30.97
N SER A 73 -23.51 -1.88 -31.81
CA SER A 73 -23.19 -0.52 -32.20
C SER A 73 -23.29 0.42 -31.01
N CYS A 74 -24.31 0.27 -30.16
CA CYS A 74 -24.42 1.02 -28.91
C CYS A 74 -23.26 0.73 -27.95
N MET A 75 -22.83 -0.54 -27.85
CA MET A 75 -21.70 -0.92 -27.02
C MET A 75 -20.37 -0.32 -27.52
N VAL A 76 -20.13 -0.33 -28.84
CA VAL A 76 -18.94 0.32 -29.43
C VAL A 76 -18.96 1.82 -29.15
N PHE A 77 -20.11 2.47 -29.29
CA PHE A 77 -20.26 3.88 -28.98
C PHE A 77 -20.01 4.17 -27.49
N LEU A 78 -20.54 3.34 -26.58
CA LEU A 78 -20.31 3.46 -25.14
C LEU A 78 -18.82 3.32 -24.77
N LEU A 79 -18.09 2.41 -25.42
CA LEU A 79 -16.64 2.27 -25.26
C LEU A 79 -15.88 3.50 -25.78
N ALA A 80 -16.31 4.08 -26.89
CA ALA A 80 -15.73 5.30 -27.44
C ALA A 80 -15.94 6.50 -26.50
N LEU A 81 -17.16 6.65 -25.96
CA LEU A 81 -17.48 7.66 -24.96
C LEU A 81 -16.62 7.50 -23.70
N LYS A 82 -16.51 6.28 -23.16
CA LYS A 82 -15.68 5.99 -21.97
C LYS A 82 -14.22 6.40 -22.16
N ARG A 83 -13.68 6.28 -23.38
CA ARG A 83 -12.28 6.58 -23.68
C ARG A 83 -12.02 8.07 -23.91
N PHE A 84 -12.97 8.79 -24.49
CA PHE A 84 -12.72 10.14 -25.04
C PHE A 84 -13.67 11.23 -24.54
N SER A 85 -14.67 10.89 -23.73
CA SER A 85 -15.71 11.82 -23.27
C SER A 85 -15.81 11.88 -21.74
N THR A 86 -16.76 12.67 -21.24
CA THR A 86 -17.01 12.82 -19.80
C THR A 86 -17.87 11.68 -19.24
N LEU A 87 -17.79 11.46 -17.93
CA LEU A 87 -18.64 10.51 -17.21
C LEU A 87 -20.13 10.81 -17.43
N GLU A 88 -20.51 12.09 -17.42
CA GLU A 88 -21.88 12.55 -17.61
C GLU A 88 -22.43 12.16 -18.99
N ASN A 89 -21.64 12.32 -20.06
CA ASN A 89 -22.03 11.90 -21.40
C ASN A 89 -22.19 10.37 -21.50
N CYS A 90 -21.30 9.61 -20.86
CA CYS A 90 -21.40 8.14 -20.82
C CYS A 90 -22.67 7.68 -20.09
N LEU A 91 -22.93 8.24 -18.90
CA LEU A 91 -24.14 7.93 -18.12
C LEU A 91 -25.39 8.38 -18.85
N GLY A 92 -25.37 9.56 -19.47
CA GLY A 92 -26.47 10.09 -20.27
C GLY A 92 -26.84 9.16 -21.42
N PHE A 93 -25.86 8.69 -22.20
CA PHE A 93 -26.11 7.73 -23.26
C PHE A 93 -26.55 6.35 -22.72
N PHE A 94 -25.92 5.86 -21.64
CA PHE A 94 -26.32 4.60 -21.03
C PHE A 94 -27.77 4.63 -20.51
N ARG A 95 -28.22 5.76 -19.95
CA ARG A 95 -29.63 5.97 -19.56
C ARG A 95 -30.60 5.92 -20.74
N ARG A 96 -30.16 6.33 -21.95
CA ARG A 96 -30.95 6.13 -23.19
C ARG A 96 -31.03 4.64 -23.53
N MET A 97 -29.90 3.93 -23.53
CA MET A 97 -29.89 2.47 -23.73
C MET A 97 -30.82 1.72 -22.76
N ILE A 98 -30.87 2.13 -21.48
CA ILE A 98 -31.77 1.55 -20.47
C ILE A 98 -33.26 1.74 -20.82
N LYS A 99 -33.62 2.87 -21.44
CA LYS A 99 -35.01 3.18 -21.83
C LYS A 99 -35.41 2.40 -23.08
N SER A 100 -34.51 2.25 -24.04
CA SER A 100 -34.73 1.55 -25.30
C SER A 100 -34.51 0.02 -25.19
N ASP A 101 -34.24 -0.50 -23.99
CA ASP A 101 -33.96 -1.92 -23.71
C ASP A 101 -32.76 -2.51 -24.48
N LEU A 102 -31.74 -1.69 -24.74
CA LEU A 102 -30.53 -2.04 -25.51
C LEU A 102 -29.33 -2.40 -24.61
N VAL A 103 -29.57 -2.66 -23.32
CA VAL A 103 -28.50 -2.89 -22.33
C VAL A 103 -28.16 -4.38 -22.28
N THR A 104 -26.86 -4.66 -22.19
CA THR A 104 -26.33 -6.01 -22.04
C THR A 104 -25.49 -6.08 -20.78
N VAL A 105 -25.15 -7.30 -20.33
CA VAL A 105 -24.22 -7.49 -19.20
C VAL A 105 -22.85 -6.85 -19.47
N TYR A 106 -22.43 -6.74 -20.73
CA TYR A 106 -21.17 -6.10 -21.11
C TYR A 106 -21.21 -4.59 -20.97
N SER A 107 -22.31 -3.95 -21.41
CA SER A 107 -22.46 -2.51 -21.24
C SER A 107 -22.63 -2.14 -19.76
N LEU A 108 -23.31 -2.98 -18.96
CA LEU A 108 -23.33 -2.88 -17.50
C LEU A 108 -21.92 -2.93 -16.90
N THR A 109 -21.11 -3.95 -17.27
CA THR A 109 -19.73 -4.10 -16.76
C THR A 109 -18.88 -2.86 -17.07
N VAL A 110 -19.03 -2.29 -18.26
CA VAL A 110 -18.30 -1.08 -18.67
C VAL A 110 -18.64 0.12 -17.80
N MET A 111 -19.92 0.28 -17.44
CA MET A 111 -20.40 1.36 -16.58
C MET A 111 -19.98 1.16 -15.13
N VAL A 112 -20.03 -0.06 -14.62
CA VAL A 112 -19.55 -0.40 -13.28
C VAL A 112 -18.05 -0.09 -13.16
N ASP A 113 -17.22 -0.50 -14.13
CA ASP A 113 -15.79 -0.16 -14.14
C ASP A 113 -15.53 1.35 -14.20
N LEU A 114 -16.32 2.08 -14.98
CA LEU A 114 -16.19 3.53 -15.08
C LEU A 114 -16.55 4.24 -13.76
N LEU A 115 -17.64 3.83 -13.11
CA LEU A 115 -18.09 4.38 -11.83
C LEU A 115 -17.11 4.05 -10.71
N CYS A 116 -16.63 2.80 -10.63
CA CYS A 116 -15.63 2.39 -9.64
C CYS A 116 -14.32 3.20 -9.80
N LYS A 117 -13.86 3.44 -11.03
CA LYS A 117 -12.68 4.28 -11.30
C LYS A 117 -12.85 5.74 -10.91
N LYS A 118 -14.09 6.23 -10.79
CA LYS A 118 -14.44 7.58 -10.33
C LYS A 118 -14.80 7.62 -8.85
N ASP A 119 -14.51 6.54 -8.13
CA ASP A 119 -14.79 6.40 -6.70
C ASP A 119 -16.30 6.39 -6.35
N MET A 120 -17.17 6.15 -7.34
CA MET A 120 -18.64 6.13 -7.21
C MET A 120 -19.19 4.71 -7.10
N VAL A 121 -18.65 3.92 -6.17
CA VAL A 121 -19.00 2.49 -6.07
C VAL A 121 -20.45 2.28 -5.63
N GLU A 122 -20.99 3.08 -4.72
CA GLU A 122 -22.40 2.97 -4.30
C GLU A 122 -23.38 3.20 -5.47
N ASP A 123 -23.07 4.16 -6.35
CA ASP A 123 -23.88 4.40 -7.53
C ASP A 123 -23.76 3.26 -8.55
N SER A 124 -22.60 2.58 -8.60
CA SER A 124 -22.44 1.36 -9.40
C SER A 124 -23.30 0.21 -8.86
N ARG A 125 -23.49 0.09 -7.53
CA ARG A 125 -24.37 -0.92 -6.92
C ARG A 125 -25.83 -0.66 -7.27
N LYS A 126 -26.30 0.58 -7.06
CA LYS A 126 -27.67 1.00 -7.43
C LYS A 126 -27.97 0.73 -8.91
N LEU A 127 -27.00 0.98 -9.78
CA LEU A 127 -27.14 0.72 -11.22
C LEU A 127 -27.30 -0.77 -11.52
N VAL A 128 -26.56 -1.63 -10.82
CA VAL A 128 -26.72 -3.08 -10.96
C VAL A 128 -28.07 -3.55 -10.44
N ASP A 129 -28.51 -3.08 -9.27
CA ASP A 129 -29.83 -3.44 -8.72
C ASP A 129 -30.98 -3.07 -9.66
N GLU A 130 -30.91 -1.89 -10.29
CA GLU A 130 -31.87 -1.46 -11.32
C GLU A 130 -31.89 -2.43 -12.51
N LEU A 131 -30.72 -2.86 -13.00
CA LEU A 131 -30.64 -3.74 -14.17
C LEU A 131 -30.96 -5.21 -13.87
N VAL A 132 -30.68 -5.66 -12.65
CA VAL A 132 -31.14 -6.97 -12.15
C VAL A 132 -32.66 -7.02 -12.11
N SER A 133 -33.34 -5.94 -11.70
CA SER A 133 -34.80 -5.85 -11.73
C SER A 133 -35.38 -5.96 -13.16
N LYS A 134 -34.59 -5.65 -14.18
CA LYS A 134 -34.91 -5.80 -15.61
C LYS A 134 -34.46 -7.13 -16.21
N GLY A 135 -33.93 -8.05 -15.40
CA GLY A 135 -33.50 -9.38 -15.84
C GLY A 135 -32.05 -9.47 -16.34
N ILE A 136 -31.27 -8.39 -16.30
CA ILE A 136 -29.86 -8.39 -16.68
C ILE A 136 -29.03 -8.79 -15.47
N LYS A 137 -28.53 -10.03 -15.47
CA LYS A 137 -27.71 -10.55 -14.38
C LYS A 137 -26.23 -10.17 -14.54
N PRO A 138 -25.54 -9.71 -13.47
CA PRO A 138 -24.10 -9.51 -13.47
C PRO A 138 -23.34 -10.79 -13.79
N ASN A 139 -22.19 -10.65 -14.42
CA ASN A 139 -21.26 -11.75 -14.67
C ASN A 139 -20.00 -11.60 -13.81
N VAL A 140 -19.09 -12.57 -13.92
CA VAL A 140 -17.82 -12.58 -13.18
C VAL A 140 -16.98 -11.31 -13.37
N PHE A 141 -17.06 -10.64 -14.52
CA PHE A 141 -16.32 -9.40 -14.76
C PHE A 141 -16.89 -8.22 -13.97
N THR A 142 -18.21 -8.13 -13.81
CA THR A 142 -18.85 -7.13 -12.94
C THR A 142 -18.39 -7.30 -11.50
N TYR A 143 -18.43 -8.52 -10.95
CA TYR A 143 -17.98 -8.77 -9.59
C TYR A 143 -16.48 -8.54 -9.41
N ASN A 144 -15.63 -8.99 -10.35
CA ASN A 144 -14.19 -8.74 -10.29
C ASN A 144 -13.87 -7.24 -10.28
N THR A 145 -14.66 -6.42 -10.98
CA THR A 145 -14.52 -4.96 -10.96
C THR A 145 -14.78 -4.39 -9.58
N TRP A 146 -15.83 -4.86 -8.89
CA TRP A 146 -16.11 -4.48 -7.51
C TRP A 146 -15.05 -4.97 -6.54
N ILE A 147 -14.67 -6.25 -6.60
CA ILE A 147 -13.61 -6.81 -5.74
C ILE A 147 -12.34 -5.96 -5.88
N ASN A 148 -11.87 -5.70 -7.09
CA ASN A 148 -10.68 -4.86 -7.30
C ASN A 148 -10.84 -3.44 -6.72
N SER A 149 -12.04 -2.86 -6.82
CA SER A 149 -12.33 -1.54 -6.26
C SER A 149 -12.30 -1.55 -4.72
N TYR A 150 -12.90 -2.55 -4.09
CA TYR A 150 -12.93 -2.69 -2.63
C TYR A 150 -11.57 -3.07 -2.05
N VAL A 151 -10.79 -3.91 -2.75
CA VAL A 151 -9.42 -4.26 -2.36
C VAL A 151 -8.54 -3.00 -2.28
N LYS A 152 -8.64 -2.10 -3.26
CA LYS A 152 -7.91 -0.82 -3.25
C LYS A 152 -8.31 0.09 -2.08
N ARG A 153 -9.58 0.02 -1.67
CA ARG A 153 -10.13 0.79 -0.54
C ARG A 153 -9.90 0.13 0.81
N LYS A 154 -9.44 -1.12 0.84
CA LYS A 154 -9.31 -1.95 2.05
C LYS A 154 -10.63 -2.12 2.81
N ASP A 155 -11.72 -2.30 2.06
CA ASP A 155 -13.06 -2.52 2.58
C ASP A 155 -13.34 -4.03 2.62
N ASP A 156 -12.94 -4.68 3.72
CA ASP A 156 -13.03 -6.14 3.89
C ASP A 156 -14.50 -6.61 3.96
N ASP A 157 -15.38 -5.84 4.62
CA ASP A 157 -16.79 -6.19 4.79
C ASP A 157 -17.53 -6.23 3.45
N ALA A 158 -17.23 -5.26 2.57
CA ALA A 158 -17.81 -5.21 1.23
C ALA A 158 -17.35 -6.39 0.36
N ILE A 159 -16.10 -6.85 0.50
CA ILE A 159 -15.60 -8.03 -0.24
C ILE A 159 -16.35 -9.29 0.18
N ASP A 160 -16.54 -9.51 1.49
CA ASP A 160 -17.29 -10.65 2.02
C ASP A 160 -18.77 -10.62 1.59
N GLU A 161 -19.37 -9.44 1.46
CA GLU A 161 -20.70 -9.27 0.90
C GLU A 161 -20.74 -9.65 -0.59
N ILE A 162 -19.78 -9.17 -1.39
CA ILE A 162 -19.69 -9.50 -2.82
C ILE A 162 -19.50 -11.00 -3.05
N LEU A 163 -18.68 -11.68 -2.23
CA LEU A 163 -18.48 -13.13 -2.33
C LEU A 163 -19.77 -13.91 -2.06
N ARG A 164 -20.55 -13.50 -1.05
CA ARG A 164 -21.89 -14.08 -0.78
C ARG A 164 -22.88 -13.84 -1.91
N LEU A 165 -22.82 -12.67 -2.55
CA LEU A 165 -23.64 -12.38 -3.73
C LEU A 165 -23.25 -13.25 -4.93
N MET A 166 -21.95 -13.43 -5.21
CA MET A 166 -21.48 -14.32 -6.28
C MET A 166 -21.97 -15.76 -6.08
N GLU A 167 -21.94 -16.27 -4.84
CA GLU A 167 -22.44 -17.61 -4.51
C GLU A 167 -23.96 -17.72 -4.72
N LYS A 168 -24.72 -16.74 -4.22
CA LYS A 168 -26.18 -16.67 -4.39
C LYS A 168 -26.58 -16.62 -5.88
N ASP A 169 -25.84 -15.86 -6.68
CA ASP A 169 -26.09 -15.69 -8.11
C ASP A 169 -25.47 -16.84 -8.95
N GLN A 170 -24.83 -17.82 -8.29
CA GLN A 170 -24.19 -18.99 -8.89
C GLN A 170 -23.12 -18.62 -9.93
N VAL A 171 -22.38 -17.54 -9.67
CA VAL A 171 -21.31 -17.06 -10.54
C VAL A 171 -19.99 -17.67 -10.11
N GLY A 172 -19.49 -18.59 -10.94
CA GLY A 172 -18.20 -19.26 -10.71
C GLY A 172 -17.01 -18.31 -10.81
N TYR A 173 -15.95 -18.63 -10.06
CA TYR A 173 -14.69 -17.90 -10.06
C TYR A 173 -13.86 -18.21 -11.31
N ASN A 174 -13.24 -17.17 -11.88
CA ASN A 174 -12.23 -17.32 -12.93
C ASN A 174 -10.83 -17.01 -12.37
N VAL A 175 -9.79 -17.13 -13.21
CA VAL A 175 -8.39 -16.83 -12.83
C VAL A 175 -8.29 -15.45 -12.17
N VAL A 176 -8.90 -14.43 -12.77
CA VAL A 176 -8.86 -13.05 -12.26
C VAL A 176 -9.51 -12.92 -10.87
N THR A 177 -10.63 -13.62 -10.63
CA THR A 177 -11.27 -13.66 -9.31
C THR A 177 -10.31 -14.23 -8.27
N PHE A 178 -9.68 -15.37 -8.56
CA PHE A 178 -8.70 -15.98 -7.65
C PHE A 178 -7.48 -15.09 -7.43
N THR A 179 -6.94 -14.45 -8.48
CA THR A 179 -5.83 -13.50 -8.35
C THR A 179 -6.17 -12.35 -7.40
N LEU A 180 -7.34 -11.73 -7.56
CA LEU A 180 -7.77 -10.61 -6.72
C LEU A 180 -7.98 -11.03 -5.26
N LEU A 181 -8.57 -12.21 -5.03
CA LEU A 181 -8.81 -12.70 -3.67
C LEU A 181 -7.52 -13.12 -2.97
N ILE A 182 -6.60 -13.81 -3.66
CA ILE A 182 -5.30 -14.20 -3.11
C ILE A 182 -4.48 -12.94 -2.80
N ASP A 183 -4.46 -11.95 -3.69
CA ASP A 183 -3.76 -10.67 -3.46
C ASP A 183 -4.35 -9.88 -2.28
N TRP A 184 -5.68 -9.88 -2.15
CA TRP A 184 -6.37 -9.30 -1.01
C TRP A 184 -6.03 -10.01 0.31
N TYR A 185 -6.19 -11.34 0.37
CA TYR A 185 -5.85 -12.12 1.54
C TYR A 185 -4.36 -11.98 1.90
N ALA A 186 -3.48 -11.90 0.89
CA ALA A 186 -2.05 -11.64 1.07
C ALA A 186 -1.78 -10.27 1.69
N SER A 187 -2.46 -9.23 1.20
CA SER A 187 -2.38 -7.86 1.72
C SER A 187 -2.90 -7.76 3.16
N SER A 188 -3.92 -8.55 3.50
CA SER A 188 -4.50 -8.64 4.85
C SER A 188 -3.78 -9.66 5.76
N LYS A 189 -2.67 -10.26 5.31
CA LYS A 189 -1.88 -11.29 6.03
C LYS A 189 -2.70 -12.54 6.46
N LYS A 190 -3.84 -12.78 5.81
CA LYS A 190 -4.74 -13.92 6.03
C LYS A 190 -4.22 -15.16 5.28
N THR A 191 -3.16 -15.76 5.82
CA THR A 191 -2.38 -16.82 5.15
C THR A 191 -3.20 -18.08 4.84
N LYS A 192 -4.04 -18.51 5.78
CA LYS A 192 -4.86 -19.72 5.61
C LYS A 192 -5.89 -19.57 4.50
N ASP A 193 -6.52 -18.41 4.43
CA ASP A 193 -7.56 -18.13 3.44
C ASP A 193 -6.96 -18.03 2.03
N ALA A 194 -5.80 -17.38 1.89
CA ALA A 194 -5.06 -17.34 0.62
C ALA A 194 -4.64 -18.73 0.12
N GLU A 195 -4.07 -19.59 0.98
CA GLU A 195 -3.72 -20.97 0.61
C GLU A 195 -4.97 -21.79 0.25
N THR A 196 -6.07 -21.60 0.99
CA THR A 196 -7.35 -22.28 0.68
C THR A 196 -7.87 -21.89 -0.71
N MET A 197 -7.84 -20.60 -1.05
CA MET A 197 -8.22 -20.11 -2.38
C MET A 197 -7.30 -20.65 -3.48
N PHE A 198 -6.00 -20.72 -3.22
CA PHE A 198 -5.03 -21.27 -4.17
C PHE A 198 -5.25 -22.78 -4.40
N GLU A 199 -5.50 -23.55 -3.35
CA GLU A 199 -5.86 -24.97 -3.46
C GLU A 199 -7.19 -25.17 -4.20
N GLU A 200 -8.19 -24.34 -3.93
CA GLU A 200 -9.49 -24.41 -4.61
C GLU A 200 -9.35 -24.13 -6.12
N MET A 201 -8.54 -23.13 -6.50
CA MET A 201 -8.20 -22.84 -7.89
C MET A 201 -7.63 -24.09 -8.59
N HIS A 202 -6.71 -24.80 -7.93
CA HIS A 202 -6.10 -26.03 -8.45
C HIS A 202 -7.11 -27.19 -8.55
N LYS A 203 -7.94 -27.38 -7.52
CA LYS A 203 -9.01 -28.41 -7.52
C LYS A 203 -10.01 -28.20 -8.65
N LYS A 204 -10.28 -26.95 -9.02
CA LYS A 204 -11.14 -26.57 -10.16
C LYS A 204 -10.44 -26.67 -11.53
N GLY A 205 -9.15 -27.05 -11.57
CA GLY A 205 -8.38 -27.14 -12.81
C GLY A 205 -8.08 -25.80 -13.47
N ILE A 206 -8.18 -24.70 -12.70
CA ILE A 206 -7.90 -23.35 -13.19
C ILE A 206 -6.39 -23.12 -13.05
N GLN A 207 -5.71 -22.82 -14.15
CA GLN A 207 -4.27 -22.54 -14.15
C GLN A 207 -4.00 -21.14 -13.60
N GLY A 208 -3.16 -21.06 -12.58
CA GLY A 208 -2.65 -19.79 -12.05
C GLY A 208 -1.67 -19.15 -13.01
N ASP A 209 -1.73 -17.82 -13.12
CA ASP A 209 -0.75 -17.04 -13.85
C ASP A 209 0.40 -16.59 -12.93
N VAL A 210 1.38 -15.88 -13.50
CA VAL A 210 2.52 -15.32 -12.76
C VAL A 210 2.08 -14.44 -11.59
N PHE A 211 0.95 -13.73 -11.72
CA PHE A 211 0.45 -12.83 -10.67
C PHE A 211 -0.04 -13.61 -9.46
N VAL A 212 -0.80 -14.69 -9.67
CA VAL A 212 -1.25 -15.57 -8.57
C VAL A 212 -0.06 -16.13 -7.79
N TYR A 213 0.94 -16.68 -8.49
CA TYR A 213 2.15 -17.22 -7.87
C TYR A 213 2.91 -16.14 -7.10
N ASN A 214 3.07 -14.95 -7.68
CA ASN A 214 3.75 -13.84 -7.03
C ASN A 214 3.06 -13.43 -5.72
N SER A 215 1.74 -13.29 -5.70
CA SER A 215 0.99 -12.90 -4.51
C SER A 215 1.10 -13.96 -3.39
N ILE A 216 1.05 -15.25 -3.71
CA ILE A 216 1.16 -16.30 -2.70
C ILE A 216 2.60 -16.54 -2.21
N ILE A 217 3.59 -16.37 -3.09
CA ILE A 217 5.02 -16.39 -2.73
C ILE A 217 5.33 -15.22 -1.78
N ASP A 218 4.92 -14.00 -2.14
CA ASP A 218 5.14 -12.80 -1.31
C ASP A 218 4.46 -12.91 0.06
N LEU A 219 3.24 -13.47 0.12
CA LEU A 219 2.58 -13.78 1.38
C LEU A 219 3.39 -14.74 2.25
N ASN A 220 3.84 -15.87 1.69
CA ASN A 220 4.64 -16.85 2.43
C ASN A 220 5.98 -16.25 2.89
N CYS A 221 6.63 -15.42 2.06
CA CYS A 221 7.84 -14.68 2.43
C CYS A 221 7.57 -13.68 3.58
N LYS A 222 6.46 -12.96 3.55
CA LYS A 222 6.08 -12.00 4.61
C LYS A 222 5.79 -12.67 5.95
N VAL A 223 5.27 -13.90 5.93
CA VAL A 223 4.97 -14.71 7.12
C VAL A 223 6.21 -15.48 7.62
N GLY A 224 7.26 -15.57 6.80
CA GLY A 224 8.49 -16.29 7.11
C GLY A 224 8.45 -17.78 6.76
N ASN A 225 7.42 -18.26 6.05
CA ASN A 225 7.33 -19.64 5.58
C ASN A 225 8.13 -19.85 4.29
N MET A 226 9.46 -19.68 4.39
CA MET A 226 10.35 -19.71 3.22
C MET A 226 10.34 -21.05 2.49
N LYS A 227 10.17 -22.17 3.21
CA LYS A 227 10.09 -23.50 2.58
C LYS A 227 8.94 -23.57 1.56
N ARG A 228 7.75 -23.10 1.95
CA ARG A 228 6.59 -23.07 1.06
C ARG A 228 6.79 -22.09 -0.10
N ALA A 229 7.37 -20.91 0.17
CA ALA A 229 7.68 -19.93 -0.87
C ALA A 229 8.58 -20.50 -1.98
N PHE A 230 9.65 -21.23 -1.61
CA PHE A 230 10.51 -21.91 -2.59
C PHE A 230 9.80 -23.06 -3.31
N THR A 231 8.97 -23.85 -2.62
CA THR A 231 8.18 -24.89 -3.30
C THR A 231 7.24 -24.29 -4.37
N LEU A 232 6.63 -23.14 -4.07
CA LEU A 232 5.76 -22.43 -5.02
C LEU A 232 6.56 -21.83 -6.20
N PHE A 233 7.80 -21.39 -5.96
CA PHE A 233 8.71 -20.94 -7.00
C PHE A 233 9.13 -22.09 -7.93
N ASP A 234 9.48 -23.25 -7.38
CA ASP A 234 9.80 -24.45 -8.15
C ASP A 234 8.58 -24.89 -8.97
N GLU A 235 7.39 -24.94 -8.36
CA GLU A 235 6.14 -25.29 -9.06
C GLU A 235 5.83 -24.31 -10.22
N MET A 236 6.06 -23.01 -10.01
CA MET A 236 5.89 -21.99 -11.04
C MET A 236 6.83 -22.25 -12.23
N THR A 237 8.10 -22.53 -11.97
CA THR A 237 9.11 -22.77 -13.03
C THR A 237 8.86 -24.10 -13.76
N GLU A 238 8.48 -25.16 -13.05
CA GLU A 238 8.10 -26.46 -13.64
C GLU A 238 6.90 -26.36 -14.59
N LYS A 239 5.96 -25.44 -14.29
CA LYS A 239 4.81 -25.13 -15.16
C LYS A 239 5.19 -24.25 -16.36
N GLY A 240 6.46 -23.86 -16.50
CA GLY A 240 6.94 -23.00 -17.58
C GLY A 240 6.57 -21.53 -17.42
N LEU A 241 6.12 -21.11 -16.23
CA LEU A 241 5.87 -19.71 -15.91
C LEU A 241 7.19 -19.04 -15.57
N LEU A 242 7.53 -17.96 -16.27
CA LEU A 242 8.79 -17.24 -16.06
C LEU A 242 8.70 -16.33 -14.82
N PRO A 243 9.56 -16.53 -13.79
CA PRO A 243 9.62 -15.63 -12.65
C PRO A 243 9.93 -14.20 -13.07
N SER A 244 9.25 -13.24 -12.46
CA SER A 244 9.42 -11.82 -12.73
C SER A 244 10.31 -11.15 -11.68
N VAL A 245 10.65 -9.87 -11.90
CA VAL A 245 11.35 -9.03 -10.89
C VAL A 245 10.62 -9.05 -9.55
N GLN A 246 9.27 -9.08 -9.56
CA GLN A 246 8.46 -9.17 -8.36
C GLN A 246 8.62 -10.52 -7.64
N THR A 247 8.72 -11.63 -8.36
CA THR A 247 8.95 -12.96 -7.79
C THR A 247 10.27 -13.01 -7.03
N TYR A 248 11.36 -12.60 -7.69
CA TYR A 248 12.68 -12.56 -7.06
C TYR A 248 12.74 -11.56 -5.92
N GLY A 249 12.16 -10.36 -6.09
CA GLY A 249 12.12 -9.34 -5.04
C GLY A 249 11.40 -9.83 -3.78
N ALA A 250 10.30 -10.57 -3.92
CA ALA A 250 9.58 -11.18 -2.81
C ALA A 250 10.43 -12.24 -2.07
N LEU A 251 11.08 -13.14 -2.82
CA LEU A 251 11.95 -14.18 -2.26
C LEU A 251 13.17 -13.59 -1.57
N ILE A 252 13.86 -12.64 -2.21
CA ILE A 252 15.03 -11.91 -1.66
C ILE A 252 14.64 -11.21 -0.36
N ASN A 253 13.52 -10.49 -0.32
CA ASN A 253 13.01 -9.87 0.89
C ASN A 253 12.72 -10.90 2.00
N GLY A 254 12.14 -12.05 1.63
CA GLY A 254 11.88 -13.15 2.54
C GLY A 254 13.15 -13.70 3.18
N VAL A 255 14.16 -14.07 2.38
CA VAL A 255 15.43 -14.62 2.89
C VAL A 255 16.22 -13.59 3.70
N CYS A 256 16.24 -12.32 3.29
CA CYS A 256 16.87 -11.23 4.04
C CYS A 256 16.25 -11.08 5.45
N LYS A 257 14.92 -11.18 5.56
CA LYS A 257 14.22 -11.10 6.86
C LYS A 257 14.52 -12.27 7.79
N VAL A 258 14.81 -13.45 7.24
CA VAL A 258 15.18 -14.65 8.01
C VAL A 258 16.70 -14.71 8.25
N GLY A 259 17.47 -13.76 7.73
CA GLY A 259 18.93 -13.68 7.88
C GLY A 259 19.73 -14.62 6.98
N GLN A 260 19.09 -15.23 5.96
CA GLN A 260 19.74 -16.14 5.03
C GLN A 260 20.37 -15.37 3.84
N MET A 261 21.40 -14.58 4.11
CA MET A 261 22.01 -13.69 3.10
C MET A 261 22.64 -14.46 1.93
N GLU A 262 23.23 -15.64 2.18
CA GLU A 262 23.76 -16.50 1.11
C GLU A 262 22.68 -16.96 0.11
N ALA A 263 21.44 -17.16 0.58
CA ALA A 263 20.32 -17.51 -0.29
C ALA A 263 19.88 -16.31 -1.14
N ALA A 264 20.00 -15.08 -0.61
CA ALA A 264 19.75 -13.85 -1.35
C ALA A 264 20.73 -13.71 -2.53
N ASP A 265 22.01 -13.97 -2.31
CA ASP A 265 23.04 -13.90 -3.36
C ASP A 265 22.84 -14.93 -4.47
N LYS A 266 22.40 -16.16 -4.11
CA LYS A 266 22.04 -17.19 -5.08
C LYS A 266 20.86 -16.76 -5.94
N LEU A 267 19.80 -16.20 -5.33
CA LEU A 267 18.62 -15.68 -6.04
C LEU A 267 18.98 -14.52 -6.97
N ILE A 268 19.86 -13.61 -6.56
CA ILE A 268 20.37 -12.52 -7.41
C ILE A 268 21.13 -13.07 -8.61
N THR A 269 22.00 -14.06 -8.38
CA THR A 269 22.79 -14.69 -9.44
C THR A 269 21.87 -15.39 -10.45
N GLU A 270 20.85 -16.10 -9.97
CA GLU A 270 19.84 -16.73 -10.82
C GLU A 270 19.01 -15.70 -11.60
N MET A 271 18.55 -14.64 -10.94
CA MET A 271 17.83 -13.53 -11.55
C MET A 271 18.62 -12.90 -12.71
N GLN A 272 19.91 -12.63 -12.49
CA GLN A 272 20.80 -12.07 -13.52
C GLN A 272 21.07 -13.06 -14.66
N ARG A 273 21.26 -14.35 -14.37
CA ARG A 273 21.42 -15.41 -15.41
C ARG A 273 20.18 -15.52 -16.30
N ASN A 274 19.01 -15.27 -15.73
CA ASN A 274 17.74 -15.22 -16.45
C ASN A 274 17.51 -13.88 -17.19
N GLY A 275 18.52 -12.99 -17.23
CA GLY A 275 18.45 -11.72 -17.96
C GLY A 275 17.60 -10.66 -17.27
N ILE A 276 17.31 -10.82 -15.98
CA ILE A 276 16.49 -9.88 -15.21
C ILE A 276 17.43 -8.97 -14.40
N GLU A 277 17.37 -7.66 -14.67
CA GLU A 277 18.17 -6.68 -13.97
C GLU A 277 17.59 -6.30 -12.60
N LEU A 278 18.47 -6.04 -11.65
CA LEU A 278 18.07 -5.55 -10.33
C LEU A 278 17.62 -4.10 -10.45
N ASN A 279 16.54 -3.76 -9.77
CA ASN A 279 16.04 -2.40 -9.63
C ASN A 279 16.37 -1.82 -8.24
N LEU A 280 16.10 -0.52 -8.06
CA LEU A 280 16.25 0.19 -6.79
C LEU A 280 15.61 -0.56 -5.60
N VAL A 281 14.42 -1.14 -5.79
CA VAL A 281 13.69 -1.85 -4.72
C VAL A 281 14.46 -3.07 -4.22
N ILE A 282 15.05 -3.85 -5.12
CA ILE A 282 15.84 -5.04 -4.73
C ILE A 282 17.14 -4.62 -4.04
N TYR A 283 17.82 -3.60 -4.54
CA TYR A 283 19.01 -3.05 -3.86
C TYR A 283 18.69 -2.56 -2.45
N ASN A 284 17.61 -1.79 -2.28
CA ASN A 284 17.15 -1.33 -0.97
C ASN A 284 16.77 -2.50 -0.04
N THR A 285 16.17 -3.56 -0.59
CA THR A 285 15.85 -4.78 0.16
C THR A 285 17.10 -5.49 0.68
N LEU A 286 18.16 -5.54 -0.12
CA LEU A 286 19.44 -6.11 0.30
C LEU A 286 20.09 -5.26 1.37
N ILE A 287 20.18 -3.95 1.15
CA ILE A 287 20.77 -3.01 2.12
C ILE A 287 20.06 -3.08 3.47
N ASP A 288 18.72 -3.11 3.48
CA ASP A 288 17.91 -3.31 4.69
C ASP A 288 18.14 -4.68 5.33
N GLY A 289 18.22 -5.74 4.52
CA GLY A 289 18.57 -7.09 4.97
C GLY A 289 19.92 -7.14 5.68
N PHE A 290 20.97 -6.64 5.03
CA PHE A 290 22.32 -6.54 5.58
C PHE A 290 22.35 -5.73 6.88
N CYS A 291 21.72 -4.55 6.91
CA CYS A 291 21.67 -3.69 8.10
C CYS A 291 20.92 -4.34 9.28
N ARG A 292 19.88 -5.15 9.02
CA ARG A 292 19.14 -5.86 10.07
C ARG A 292 19.91 -7.03 10.67
N ASN A 293 20.78 -7.65 9.89
CA ASN A 293 21.65 -8.73 10.32
C ASN A 293 23.02 -8.23 10.80
N GLU A 294 23.12 -6.95 11.18
CA GLU A 294 24.35 -6.34 11.73
C GLU A 294 25.55 -6.33 10.76
N MET A 295 25.31 -6.58 9.48
CA MET A 295 26.28 -6.67 8.38
C MET A 295 26.31 -5.36 7.57
N VAL A 296 26.58 -4.25 8.24
CA VAL A 296 26.43 -2.91 7.65
C VAL A 296 27.52 -2.61 6.60
N ASP A 297 28.70 -3.22 6.72
CA ASP A 297 29.78 -3.01 5.75
C ASP A 297 29.44 -3.65 4.39
N GLU A 298 28.83 -4.83 4.38
CA GLU A 298 28.27 -5.48 3.20
C GLU A 298 27.15 -4.63 2.58
N ALA A 299 26.30 -3.99 3.41
CA ALA A 299 25.29 -3.05 2.92
C ALA A 299 25.93 -1.85 2.18
N ARG A 300 27.09 -1.37 2.62
CA ARG A 300 27.85 -0.31 1.92
C ARG A 300 28.45 -0.80 0.62
N GLU A 301 28.93 -2.04 0.55
CA GLU A 301 29.39 -2.63 -0.71
C GLU A 301 28.24 -2.70 -1.73
N VAL A 302 27.05 -3.10 -1.29
CA VAL A 302 25.84 -3.10 -2.14
C VAL A 302 25.52 -1.70 -2.66
N LEU A 303 25.64 -0.65 -1.83
CA LEU A 303 25.47 0.74 -2.25
C LEU A 303 26.49 1.16 -3.34
N VAL A 304 27.75 0.74 -3.21
CA VAL A 304 28.79 1.00 -4.21
C VAL A 304 28.48 0.27 -5.53
N ILE A 305 28.06 -1.00 -5.45
CA ILE A 305 27.66 -1.78 -6.63
C ILE A 305 26.47 -1.12 -7.34
N MET A 306 25.46 -0.68 -6.58
CA MET A 306 24.28 0.01 -7.09
C MET A 306 24.65 1.29 -7.86
N LYS A 307 25.53 2.12 -7.28
CA LYS A 307 26.06 3.32 -7.93
C LYS A 307 26.85 3.01 -9.21
N ASN A 308 27.68 1.97 -9.19
CA ASN A 308 28.45 1.55 -10.36
C ASN A 308 27.57 1.03 -11.51
N LYS A 309 26.36 0.56 -11.21
CA LYS A 309 25.35 0.20 -12.21
C LYS A 309 24.50 1.39 -12.70
N GLY A 310 24.79 2.60 -12.24
CA GLY A 310 24.04 3.79 -12.63
C GLY A 310 22.66 3.90 -11.99
N ILE A 311 22.39 3.16 -10.91
CA ILE A 311 21.15 3.26 -10.15
C ILE A 311 21.39 4.24 -8.99
N GLU A 312 20.65 5.34 -8.99
CA GLU A 312 20.78 6.38 -7.96
C GLU A 312 20.15 5.93 -6.65
N ALA A 313 20.89 6.12 -5.55
CA ALA A 313 20.40 5.87 -4.20
C ALA A 313 19.33 6.89 -3.84
N ASP A 314 18.28 6.43 -3.14
CA ASP A 314 17.19 7.26 -2.66
C ASP A 314 17.31 7.53 -1.16
N GLU A 315 16.37 8.33 -0.65
CA GLU A 315 16.29 8.68 0.77
C GLU A 315 16.20 7.45 1.68
N PHE A 316 15.49 6.41 1.23
CA PHE A 316 15.34 5.16 1.97
C PHE A 316 16.70 4.45 2.11
N THR A 317 17.52 4.47 1.06
CA THR A 317 18.86 3.86 1.03
C THR A 317 19.74 4.41 2.15
N PHE A 318 19.90 5.74 2.20
CA PHE A 318 20.76 6.41 3.18
C PHE A 318 20.22 6.27 4.60
N ASN A 319 18.90 6.41 4.79
CA ASN A 319 18.25 6.23 6.09
C ASN A 319 18.45 4.82 6.66
N THR A 320 18.38 3.81 5.80
CA THR A 320 18.56 2.40 6.20
C THR A 320 19.97 2.14 6.69
N ILE A 321 20.99 2.59 5.95
CA ILE A 321 22.40 2.44 6.35
C ILE A 321 22.70 3.22 7.63
N ALA A 322 22.24 4.48 7.72
CA ALA A 322 22.42 5.29 8.92
C ALA A 322 21.77 4.64 10.15
N SER A 323 20.56 4.07 10.00
CA SER A 323 19.90 3.32 11.07
C SER A 323 20.69 2.08 11.49
N GLY A 324 21.23 1.30 10.53
CA GLY A 324 22.10 0.16 10.81
C GLY A 324 23.36 0.56 11.59
N LEU A 325 24.04 1.63 11.16
CA LEU A 325 25.22 2.17 11.85
C LEU A 325 24.88 2.64 13.28
N CYS A 326 23.73 3.30 13.48
CA CYS A 326 23.26 3.69 14.80
C CYS A 326 23.03 2.50 15.74
N LYS A 327 22.52 1.38 15.22
CA LYS A 327 22.34 0.14 16.02
C LYS A 327 23.66 -0.45 16.47
N LEU A 328 24.68 -0.40 15.61
CA LEU A 328 26.05 -0.83 15.91
C LEU A 328 26.87 0.20 16.71
N ASN A 329 26.25 1.31 17.14
CA ASN A 329 26.90 2.43 17.83
C ASN A 329 28.07 3.06 17.01
N ARG A 330 28.04 2.94 15.68
CA ARG A 330 28.99 3.56 14.73
C ARG A 330 28.52 4.97 14.33
N LEU A 331 28.35 5.83 15.33
CA LEU A 331 27.64 7.10 15.22
C LEU A 331 28.29 8.11 14.25
N GLU A 332 29.62 8.19 14.21
CA GLU A 332 30.35 9.06 13.28
C GLU A 332 30.11 8.69 11.82
N GLU A 333 30.12 7.39 11.51
CA GLU A 333 29.81 6.91 10.16
C GLU A 333 28.34 7.17 9.80
N ALA A 334 27.42 7.03 10.76
CA ALA A 334 26.01 7.35 10.54
C ALA A 334 25.82 8.83 10.17
N LYS A 335 26.52 9.75 10.83
CA LYS A 335 26.54 11.18 10.46
C LYS A 335 27.08 11.40 9.06
N GLN A 336 28.20 10.75 8.70
CA GLN A 336 28.77 10.86 7.35
C GLN A 336 27.79 10.41 6.27
N VAL A 337 27.08 9.30 6.49
CA VAL A 337 26.05 8.81 5.56
C VAL A 337 24.89 9.81 5.41
N LEU A 338 24.45 10.42 6.52
CA LEU A 338 23.35 11.39 6.50
C LEU A 338 23.76 12.72 5.83
N PHE A 339 25.00 13.17 5.99
CA PHE A 339 25.50 14.38 5.31
C PHE A 339 25.80 14.14 3.82
N ALA A 340 26.33 12.95 3.47
CA ALA A 340 26.55 12.57 2.08
C ALA A 340 25.26 12.55 1.25
N MET A 341 24.09 12.41 1.89
CA MET A 341 22.79 12.49 1.23
C MET A 341 22.58 13.85 0.53
N GLU A 342 22.95 14.96 1.18
CA GLU A 342 22.86 16.32 0.60
C GLU A 342 23.81 16.47 -0.61
N GLU A 343 25.01 15.88 -0.53
CA GLU A 343 25.98 15.89 -1.65
C GLU A 343 25.47 15.13 -2.88
N ASN A 344 24.55 14.17 -2.70
CA ASN A 344 23.87 13.45 -3.78
C ASN A 344 22.57 14.15 -4.25
N GLY A 345 22.33 15.40 -3.84
CA GLY A 345 21.18 16.20 -4.26
C GLY A 345 19.86 15.82 -3.59
N LEU A 346 19.90 15.00 -2.53
CA LEU A 346 18.73 14.58 -1.78
C LEU A 346 18.52 15.51 -0.58
N MET A 347 17.29 15.97 -0.38
CA MET A 347 16.95 16.85 0.75
C MET A 347 16.66 16.03 2.00
N PRO A 348 17.31 16.30 3.16
CA PRO A 348 17.00 15.61 4.41
C PRO A 348 15.55 15.80 4.82
N ASN A 349 14.86 14.70 5.15
CA ASN A 349 13.52 14.75 5.74
C ASN A 349 13.56 14.75 7.28
N LEU A 350 12.35 14.75 7.87
CA LEU A 350 12.10 14.63 9.31
C LEU A 350 12.86 13.48 9.98
N VAL A 351 12.97 12.32 9.32
CA VAL A 351 13.67 11.13 9.85
C VAL A 351 15.17 11.37 9.91
N ASN A 352 15.76 11.99 8.89
CA ASN A 352 17.18 12.35 8.87
C ASN A 352 17.53 13.32 10.02
N PHE A 353 16.76 14.40 10.18
CA PHE A 353 16.96 15.36 11.28
C PHE A 353 16.81 14.70 12.65
N THR A 354 15.75 13.90 12.83
CA THR A 354 15.50 13.18 14.09
C THR A 354 16.64 12.21 14.41
N THR A 355 17.19 11.53 13.39
CA THR A 355 18.32 10.61 13.55
C THR A 355 19.59 11.35 13.93
N LEU A 356 19.90 12.49 13.29
CA LEU A 356 21.05 13.33 13.68
C LEU A 356 20.93 13.84 15.11
N ILE A 357 19.73 14.28 15.53
CA ILE A 357 19.46 14.72 16.91
C ILE A 357 19.70 13.57 17.90
N ASP A 358 19.18 12.37 17.61
CA ASP A 358 19.40 11.17 18.44
C ASP A 358 20.89 10.81 18.54
N ILE A 359 21.62 10.85 17.43
CA ILE A 359 23.08 10.62 17.41
C ILE A 359 23.79 11.63 18.33
N TYR A 360 23.57 12.93 18.16
CA TYR A 360 24.21 13.94 19.00
C TYR A 360 23.79 13.84 20.47
N CYS A 361 22.55 13.44 20.75
CA CYS A 361 22.09 13.14 22.10
C CYS A 361 22.82 11.94 22.73
N LYS A 362 23.05 10.87 21.97
CA LYS A 362 23.81 9.68 22.40
C LYS A 362 25.29 9.98 22.64
N GLU A 363 25.91 10.79 21.79
CA GLU A 363 27.27 11.33 21.99
C GLU A 363 27.33 12.32 23.15
N GLY A 364 26.16 12.86 23.54
CA GLY A 364 26.05 13.84 24.59
C GLY A 364 26.36 15.27 24.14
N ASN A 365 26.52 15.50 22.85
CA ASN A 365 26.67 16.84 22.28
C ASN A 365 25.30 17.52 22.16
N LEU A 366 24.72 17.92 23.30
CA LEU A 366 23.41 18.58 23.35
C LEU A 366 23.40 19.97 22.70
N VAL A 367 24.57 20.55 22.39
CA VAL A 367 24.67 21.83 21.68
C VAL A 367 24.32 21.61 20.21
N GLU A 368 24.99 20.66 19.56
CA GLU A 368 24.68 20.30 18.17
C GLU A 368 23.27 19.71 18.03
N ALA A 369 22.82 18.87 18.98
CA ALA A 369 21.45 18.37 18.97
C ALA A 369 20.40 19.50 18.92
N ARG A 370 20.62 20.60 19.68
CA ARG A 370 19.77 21.80 19.63
C ARG A 370 19.89 22.56 18.33
N ARG A 371 21.11 22.69 17.78
CA ARG A 371 21.34 23.36 16.49
C ARG A 371 20.58 22.64 15.37
N ILE A 372 20.69 21.32 15.29
CA ILE A 372 19.97 20.49 14.31
C ILE A 372 18.44 20.58 14.52
N PHE A 373 17.97 20.60 15.76
CA PHE A 373 16.54 20.80 16.05
C PHE A 373 16.04 22.17 15.58
N GLN A 374 16.83 23.23 15.72
CA GLN A 374 16.47 24.55 15.20
C GLN A 374 16.47 24.57 13.67
N GLU A 375 17.53 24.04 13.04
CA GLU A 375 17.66 23.93 11.58
C GLU A 375 16.48 23.16 10.96
N MET A 376 16.06 22.09 11.61
CA MET A 376 14.88 21.31 11.24
C MET A 376 13.60 22.17 11.17
N ASN A 377 13.36 23.02 12.17
CA ASN A 377 12.20 23.92 12.17
C ASN A 377 12.33 25.01 11.09
N GLU A 378 13.53 25.55 10.88
CA GLU A 378 13.82 26.58 9.85
C GLU A 378 13.62 26.06 8.42
N LYS A 379 13.96 24.78 8.18
CA LYS A 379 13.69 24.07 6.91
C LYS A 379 12.23 23.62 6.77
N GLY A 380 11.33 24.00 7.70
CA GLY A 380 9.90 23.74 7.62
C GLY A 380 9.46 22.34 8.06
N HIS A 381 10.34 21.57 8.73
CA HIS A 381 9.97 20.28 9.29
C HIS A 381 9.47 20.43 10.72
N THR A 382 8.26 19.95 10.98
CA THR A 382 7.67 19.95 12.32
C THR A 382 8.22 18.77 13.15
N PRO A 383 8.84 19.02 14.33
CA PRO A 383 9.28 17.96 15.23
C PRO A 383 8.14 17.05 15.67
N ASN A 384 8.41 15.74 15.69
CA ASN A 384 7.44 14.74 16.10
C ASN A 384 7.78 14.16 17.47
N ILE A 385 6.96 13.22 17.94
CA ILE A 385 7.12 12.55 19.24
C ILE A 385 8.52 11.92 19.37
N VAL A 386 9.05 11.32 18.31
CA VAL A 386 10.37 10.67 18.30
C VAL A 386 11.49 11.70 18.49
N THR A 387 11.39 12.87 17.84
CA THR A 387 12.36 13.97 18.00
C THR A 387 12.43 14.44 19.46
N TYR A 388 11.28 14.65 20.12
CA TYR A 388 11.24 15.04 21.52
C TYR A 388 11.75 13.94 22.45
N ASN A 389 11.39 12.67 22.19
CA ASN A 389 11.87 11.54 22.97
C ASN A 389 13.39 11.42 22.93
N ALA A 390 14.03 11.64 21.77
CA ALA A 390 15.48 11.66 21.63
C ALA A 390 16.14 12.78 22.47
N LEU A 391 15.59 14.00 22.41
CA LEU A 391 16.07 15.12 23.22
C LEU A 391 15.90 14.89 24.72
N ILE A 392 14.74 14.37 25.13
CA ILE A 392 14.43 14.02 26.53
C ILE A 392 15.45 13.00 27.04
N ASP A 393 15.64 11.88 26.33
CA ASP A 393 16.59 10.84 26.72
C ASP A 393 18.04 11.37 26.78
N GLY A 394 18.47 12.13 25.77
CA GLY A 394 19.80 12.75 25.74
C GLY A 394 20.05 13.69 26.91
N HIS A 395 19.05 14.51 27.29
CA HIS A 395 19.15 15.40 28.44
C HIS A 395 19.18 14.64 29.78
N ILE A 396 18.44 13.53 29.89
CA ILE A 396 18.46 12.65 31.06
C ILE A 396 19.84 12.01 31.23
N LYS A 397 20.41 11.47 30.15
CA LYS A 397 21.76 10.86 30.17
C LYS A 397 22.87 11.84 30.54
N LYS A 398 22.67 13.13 30.32
CA LYS A 398 23.58 14.22 30.74
C LYS A 398 23.28 14.83 32.11
N GLY A 399 22.27 14.36 32.82
CA GLY A 399 21.91 14.85 34.16
C GLY A 399 21.21 16.18 34.22
N LYS A 400 20.66 16.65 33.11
CA LYS A 400 19.93 17.93 33.05
C LYS A 400 18.45 17.75 33.39
N LEU A 401 18.11 17.33 34.61
CA LEU A 401 16.75 16.96 35.03
C LEU A 401 15.62 17.99 34.80
N ALA A 402 15.94 19.28 34.74
CA ALA A 402 14.93 20.32 34.49
C ALA A 402 14.45 20.36 33.03
N GLU A 403 15.33 20.03 32.07
CA GLU A 403 15.07 20.16 30.64
C GLU A 403 14.11 19.08 30.09
N PRO A 404 14.18 17.79 30.49
CA PRO A 404 13.21 16.76 30.11
C PRO A 404 11.76 17.14 30.41
N LYS A 405 11.50 17.77 31.57
CA LYS A 405 10.16 18.23 31.94
C LYS A 405 9.70 19.36 31.02
N LYS A 406 10.57 20.35 30.76
CA LYS A 406 10.27 21.45 29.81
C LYS A 406 9.98 20.92 28.40
N LEU A 407 10.78 19.98 27.90
CA LEU A 407 10.60 19.37 26.58
C LEU A 407 9.27 18.59 26.50
N ARG A 408 8.90 17.88 27.56
CA ARG A 408 7.58 17.22 27.65
C ARG A 408 6.45 18.24 27.62
N ASP A 409 6.58 19.34 28.37
CA ASP A 409 5.54 20.38 28.43
C ASP A 409 5.43 21.13 27.08
N GLU A 410 6.55 21.40 26.40
CA GLU A 410 6.57 21.93 25.03
C GLU A 410 5.88 20.99 24.05
N MET A 411 6.18 19.69 24.11
CA MET A 411 5.54 18.67 23.30
C MET A 411 4.01 18.68 23.48
N MET A 412 3.53 18.76 24.73
CA MET A 412 2.09 18.85 25.03
C MET A 412 1.46 20.15 24.53
N ASN A 413 2.15 21.29 24.67
CA ASN A 413 1.67 22.59 24.19
C ASN A 413 1.53 22.64 22.67
N ARG A 414 2.30 21.84 21.93
CA ARG A 414 2.18 21.65 20.48
C ARG A 414 1.11 20.62 20.08
N GLY A 415 0.30 20.13 21.03
CA GLY A 415 -0.79 19.18 20.79
C GLY A 415 -0.34 17.72 20.65
N MET A 416 0.95 17.41 20.86
CA MET A 416 1.43 16.04 20.87
C MET A 416 1.17 15.38 22.22
N LYS A 417 0.78 14.10 22.20
CA LYS A 417 0.55 13.33 23.44
C LYS A 417 1.82 12.54 23.78
N PRO A 418 2.40 12.72 24.98
CA PRO A 418 3.50 11.86 25.46
C PRO A 418 3.13 10.39 25.33
N ASP A 419 4.05 9.61 24.75
CA ASP A 419 3.83 8.19 24.50
C ASP A 419 4.52 7.33 25.57
N LYS A 420 4.43 6.01 25.38
CA LYS A 420 5.09 5.02 26.24
C LYS A 420 6.59 5.29 26.42
N TYR A 421 7.28 5.72 25.35
CA TYR A 421 8.71 6.00 25.40
C TYR A 421 9.00 7.28 26.18
N THR A 422 8.18 8.33 26.02
CA THR A 422 8.32 9.57 26.79
C THR A 422 8.27 9.30 28.29
N TYR A 423 7.25 8.56 28.76
CA TYR A 423 7.12 8.23 30.18
C TYR A 423 8.25 7.31 30.66
N THR A 424 8.61 6.30 29.88
CA THR A 424 9.69 5.37 30.25
C THR A 424 11.02 6.11 30.42
N SER A 425 11.37 7.01 29.50
CA SER A 425 12.59 7.82 29.61
C SER A 425 12.56 8.71 30.85
N LEU A 426 11.46 9.42 31.11
CA LEU A 426 11.31 10.29 32.28
C LEU A 426 11.40 9.51 33.59
N ILE A 427 10.69 8.37 33.69
CA ILE A 427 10.72 7.47 34.85
C ILE A 427 12.16 6.99 35.11
N HIS A 428 12.83 6.52 34.06
CA HIS A 428 14.22 6.08 34.14
C HIS A 428 15.14 7.20 34.61
N GLY A 429 14.96 8.42 34.08
CA GLY A 429 15.70 9.58 34.54
C GLY A 429 15.48 9.88 36.01
N GLU A 430 14.24 10.00 36.47
CA GLU A 430 13.94 10.28 37.88
C GLU A 430 14.51 9.19 38.81
N CYS A 431 14.50 7.91 38.38
CA CYS A 431 15.13 6.81 39.12
C CYS A 431 16.66 6.93 39.19
N ILE A 432 17.34 7.23 38.08
CA ILE A 432 18.81 7.41 38.05
C ILE A 432 19.25 8.49 39.03
N TYR A 433 18.48 9.57 39.15
CA TYR A 433 18.83 10.70 40.01
C TYR A 433 18.16 10.65 41.40
N GLY A 434 17.67 9.48 41.82
CA GLY A 434 17.19 9.22 43.18
C GLY A 434 15.85 9.88 43.53
N LYS A 435 15.10 10.40 42.56
CA LYS A 435 13.79 11.03 42.76
C LYS A 435 12.66 10.01 42.63
N ILE A 436 12.71 9.00 43.48
CA ILE A 436 11.85 7.81 43.36
C ILE A 436 10.35 8.13 43.47
N GLU A 437 9.97 9.12 44.28
CA GLU A 437 8.56 9.55 44.40
C GLU A 437 7.99 10.14 43.11
N GLU A 438 8.79 10.94 42.40
CA GLU A 438 8.41 11.51 41.11
C GLU A 438 8.33 10.42 40.04
N ALA A 439 9.23 9.44 40.08
CA ALA A 439 9.19 8.28 39.19
C ALA A 439 7.90 7.46 39.40
N LEU A 440 7.53 7.16 40.65
CA LEU A 440 6.29 6.45 40.99
C LEU A 440 5.03 7.23 40.57
N LYS A 441 5.06 8.57 40.69
CA LYS A 441 3.98 9.42 40.22
C LYS A 441 3.81 9.30 38.69
N LEU A 442 4.89 9.39 37.93
CA LEU A 442 4.87 9.21 36.48
C LEU A 442 4.42 7.80 36.07
N PHE A 443 4.82 6.78 36.83
CA PHE A 443 4.42 5.39 36.62
C PHE A 443 2.91 5.16 36.79
N ARG A 444 2.30 5.81 37.79
CA ARG A 444 0.83 5.80 37.97
C ARG A 444 0.13 6.59 36.86
N GLU A 445 0.59 7.81 36.56
CA GLU A 445 0.02 8.65 35.49
C GLU A 445 0.01 7.94 34.13
N MET A 446 1.05 7.18 33.82
CA MET A 446 1.14 6.37 32.60
C MET A 446 -0.04 5.37 32.50
N SER A 447 -0.45 4.78 33.63
CA SER A 447 -1.57 3.83 33.70
C SER A 447 -2.92 4.52 33.54
N GLU A 448 -3.11 5.67 34.19
CA GLU A 448 -4.33 6.48 34.11
C GLU A 448 -4.61 6.96 32.68
N ARG A 449 -3.55 7.16 31.88
CA ARG A 449 -3.64 7.51 30.46
C ARG A 449 -3.82 6.31 29.53
N GLY A 450 -3.93 5.09 30.07
CA GLY A 450 -4.09 3.87 29.29
C GLY A 450 -2.85 3.45 28.50
N LEU A 451 -1.65 3.93 28.86
CA LEU A 451 -0.41 3.55 28.18
C LEU A 451 0.15 2.24 28.78
N PRO A 452 0.46 1.23 27.94
CA PRO A 452 0.98 -0.05 28.44
C PRO A 452 2.42 0.09 28.91
N LYS A 453 2.70 -0.41 30.12
CA LYS A 453 4.05 -0.44 30.70
C LYS A 453 4.93 -1.45 29.98
N SER A 454 6.18 -1.09 29.68
CA SER A 454 7.16 -2.05 29.14
C SER A 454 7.96 -2.71 30.24
N LEU A 455 8.61 -3.83 29.89
CA LEU A 455 9.71 -4.41 30.65
C LEU A 455 10.71 -3.34 31.11
N VAL A 456 11.20 -2.47 30.21
CA VAL A 456 12.13 -1.36 30.55
C VAL A 456 11.54 -0.41 31.60
N THR A 457 10.24 -0.13 31.55
CA THR A 457 9.56 0.75 32.52
C THR A 457 9.55 0.14 33.92
N TYR A 458 9.19 -1.14 34.03
CA TYR A 458 9.23 -1.88 35.29
C TYR A 458 10.67 -1.99 35.81
N THR A 459 11.61 -2.44 34.97
CA THR A 459 13.04 -2.57 35.32
C THR A 459 13.61 -1.26 35.87
N ALA A 460 13.28 -0.11 35.26
CA ALA A 460 13.74 1.20 35.72
C ALA A 460 13.23 1.54 37.13
N ILE A 461 11.93 1.35 37.40
CA ILE A 461 11.32 1.61 38.71
C ILE A 461 11.81 0.62 39.76
N ILE A 462 11.83 -0.67 39.45
CA ILE A 462 12.28 -1.73 40.35
C ILE A 462 13.74 -1.47 40.76
N SER A 463 14.61 -1.15 39.79
CA SER A 463 15.99 -0.76 40.07
C SER A 463 16.08 0.52 40.92
N GLY A 464 15.24 1.52 40.64
CA GLY A 464 15.15 2.75 41.42
C GLY A 464 14.72 2.52 42.87
N LEU A 465 13.70 1.68 43.10
CA LEU A 465 13.20 1.32 44.42
C LEU A 465 14.23 0.50 45.21
N ALA A 466 14.86 -0.48 44.58
CA ALA A 466 15.93 -1.27 45.18
C ALA A 466 17.09 -0.38 45.64
N LYS A 467 17.54 0.55 44.79
CA LYS A 467 18.58 1.54 45.15
C LYS A 467 18.16 2.51 46.25
N ALA A 468 16.87 2.76 46.40
CA ALA A 468 16.30 3.58 47.48
C ALA A 468 16.03 2.80 48.77
N GLY A 469 16.35 1.48 48.82
CA GLY A 469 16.10 0.62 49.99
C GLY A 469 14.63 0.22 50.19
N ARG A 470 13.77 0.43 49.20
CA ARG A 470 12.33 0.11 49.24
C ARG A 470 12.05 -1.26 48.64
N SER A 471 12.70 -2.28 49.19
CA SER A 471 12.72 -3.63 48.63
C SER A 471 11.31 -4.25 48.53
N ASP A 472 10.44 -4.05 49.52
CA ASP A 472 9.07 -4.60 49.52
C ASP A 472 8.25 -4.13 48.29
N GLU A 473 8.31 -2.84 47.97
CA GLU A 473 7.63 -2.28 46.80
C GLU A 473 8.28 -2.73 45.49
N ALA A 474 9.61 -2.93 45.50
CA ALA A 474 10.34 -3.42 44.34
C ALA A 474 9.97 -4.88 44.02
N PHE A 475 9.79 -5.73 45.04
CA PHE A 475 9.28 -7.10 44.88
C PHE A 475 7.81 -7.13 44.42
N ALA A 476 6.95 -6.28 44.99
CA ALA A 476 5.55 -6.21 44.55
C ALA A 476 5.41 -5.85 43.07
N LEU A 477 6.22 -4.90 42.58
CA LEU A 477 6.23 -4.54 41.15
C LEU A 477 6.89 -5.59 40.25
N TYR A 478 7.82 -6.39 40.79
CA TYR A 478 8.37 -7.53 40.08
C TYR A 478 7.29 -8.60 39.85
N ASP A 479 6.49 -8.90 40.87
CA ASP A 479 5.38 -9.84 40.77
C ASP A 479 4.33 -9.33 39.76
N GLU A 480 3.91 -8.06 39.86
CA GLU A 480 2.99 -7.43 38.89
C GLU A 480 3.50 -7.56 37.43
N MET A 481 4.80 -7.34 37.23
CA MET A 481 5.43 -7.47 35.91
C MET A 481 5.35 -8.91 35.38
N THR A 482 5.55 -9.92 36.24
CA THR A 482 5.46 -11.33 35.84
C THR A 482 4.02 -11.76 35.55
N GLU A 483 3.04 -11.29 36.34
CA GLU A 483 1.61 -11.51 36.11
C GLU A 483 1.14 -10.89 34.79
N ALA A 484 1.73 -9.76 34.39
CA ALA A 484 1.50 -9.13 33.09
C ALA A 484 2.12 -9.89 31.90
N GLY A 485 2.77 -11.04 32.14
CA GLY A 485 3.39 -11.89 31.11
C GLY A 485 4.72 -11.35 30.58
N LEU A 486 5.31 -10.35 31.24
CA LEU A 486 6.63 -9.82 30.90
C LEU A 486 7.71 -10.70 31.55
N LYS A 487 8.72 -11.11 30.77
CA LYS A 487 9.83 -11.92 31.29
C LYS A 487 10.95 -11.01 31.80
N PRO A 488 11.24 -10.99 33.12
CA PRO A 488 12.38 -10.28 33.68
C PRO A 488 13.70 -10.81 33.13
N GLU A 489 14.70 -9.94 33.08
CA GLU A 489 16.10 -10.37 32.94
C GLU A 489 16.59 -10.93 34.29
N ASP A 490 17.43 -11.98 34.23
CA ASP A 490 18.03 -12.60 35.43
C ASP A 490 18.83 -11.58 36.26
N SER A 491 19.39 -10.56 35.60
CA SER A 491 20.12 -9.44 36.20
C SER A 491 19.24 -8.64 37.19
N LEU A 492 17.96 -8.45 36.88
CA LEU A 492 17.04 -7.66 37.70
C LEU A 492 16.68 -8.38 39.00
N TYR A 493 16.50 -9.70 38.96
CA TYR A 493 16.25 -10.50 40.15
C TYR A 493 17.48 -10.52 41.08
N SER A 494 18.68 -10.64 40.50
CA SER A 494 19.92 -10.58 41.28
C SER A 494 20.11 -9.22 41.98
N LEU A 495 19.71 -8.12 41.33
CA LEU A 495 19.73 -6.77 41.91
C LEU A 495 18.76 -6.64 43.10
N LEU A 496 17.57 -7.23 42.98
CA LEU A 496 16.54 -7.22 44.03
C LEU A 496 16.96 -8.01 45.26
N VAL A 497 17.54 -9.20 45.07
CA VAL A 497 18.06 -9.99 46.20
C VAL A 497 19.23 -9.27 46.87
N GLY A 498 20.07 -8.58 46.09
CA GLY A 498 21.18 -7.78 46.60
C GLY A 498 20.76 -6.55 47.43
N SER A 499 19.53 -6.03 47.26
CA SER A 499 19.02 -4.89 48.05
C SER A 499 18.36 -5.28 49.39
N LEU A 500 18.38 -6.57 49.75
CA LEU A 500 17.91 -7.08 51.05
C LEU A 500 19.02 -7.10 52.14
N HIS A 501 20.24 -6.70 51.77
CA HIS A 501 21.43 -6.61 52.64
C HIS A 501 21.96 -5.18 52.63
#